data_AF-A0A7R7DQG9-F1
#
_entry.id   AF-A0A7R7DQG9-F1
#
_cell.length_a   1.000
_cell.length_b   1.000
_cell.length_c   1.000
_cell.angle_alpha   90.00
_cell.angle_beta   90.00
_cell.angle_gamma   90.00
#
_symmetry.space_group_name_H-M   'P 1'
#
loop_
_entity.id
_entity.type
_entity.pdbx_description
1 polymer ?
#
loop_
_entity_poly.entity_id
_entity_poly.type
_entity_poly.pdbx_seq_one_letter_code
_entity_poly.pdbx_strand_id
1 'polypeptide(L)'
;MVTTSNRDRSTRRAADLVVVRHRDLLRLSGTPGLVSSRTPRGPAAGGVHGAARDPRYPSPRELRKVLSFALDLVLHLAIGVGVAAALLRAGQPVVVGAAAGLAGFVVASAVHRIVVQRLTSATLGKAVTGLRIIRDDTGGPATTGLLIMQWVFGVILIVAGLFS
;
A
#
# COMPACT_ATOMS: atom_id res chain seq x y z
N MET A 1 -43.02 27.61 5.05
CA MET A 1 -41.67 27.83 4.48
C MET A 1 -40.75 26.77 5.07
N VAL A 2 -40.60 25.63 4.38
CA VAL A 2 -39.85 24.46 4.88
C VAL A 2 -38.44 24.53 4.29
N THR A 3 -37.46 24.89 5.12
CA THR A 3 -36.03 24.77 4.78
C THR A 3 -35.65 23.30 4.78
N THR A 4 -35.58 22.69 3.60
CA THR A 4 -34.99 21.37 3.39
C THR A 4 -33.50 21.42 3.69
N SER A 5 -33.11 20.69 4.74
CA SER A 5 -31.74 20.47 5.20
C SER A 5 -30.87 19.84 4.09
N ASN A 6 -30.05 20.67 3.44
CA ASN A 6 -29.03 20.28 2.46
C ASN A 6 -27.76 19.74 3.15
N ARG A 7 -27.89 18.66 3.96
CA ARG A 7 -26.79 18.12 4.79
C ARG A 7 -26.32 16.70 4.50
N ASP A 8 -26.90 15.99 3.54
CA ASP A 8 -26.61 14.54 3.41
C ASP A 8 -26.06 14.13 2.03
N ARG A 9 -25.20 14.99 1.48
CA ARG A 9 -24.36 14.68 0.30
C ARG A 9 -22.88 14.96 0.57
N SER A 10 -22.42 14.71 1.81
CA SER A 10 -21.02 14.31 1.98
C SER A 10 -20.91 12.91 1.38
N THR A 11 -20.59 12.87 0.09
CA THR A 11 -20.18 11.69 -0.65
C THR A 11 -19.35 10.80 0.28
N ARG A 12 -19.76 9.54 0.48
CA ARG A 12 -18.95 8.56 1.21
C ARG A 12 -17.63 8.45 0.44
N ARG A 13 -16.62 9.20 0.87
CA ARG A 13 -15.28 9.15 0.28
C ARG A 13 -14.84 7.69 0.37
N ALA A 14 -14.55 7.09 -0.78
CA ALA A 14 -14.04 5.73 -0.81
C ALA A 14 -12.78 5.69 0.06
N ALA A 15 -12.72 4.69 0.95
CA ALA A 15 -11.57 4.50 1.82
C ALA A 15 -10.30 4.39 0.97
N ASP A 16 -9.23 5.05 1.39
CA ASP A 16 -7.94 5.04 0.72
C ASP A 16 -6.88 4.41 1.63
N LEU A 17 -5.76 4.02 1.03
CA LEU A 17 -4.61 3.46 1.72
C LEU A 17 -3.54 4.52 1.91
N VAL A 18 -3.19 4.74 3.17
CA VAL A 18 -2.14 5.68 3.55
C VAL A 18 -0.98 4.95 4.20
N VAL A 19 0.22 5.45 3.95
CA VAL A 19 1.44 4.93 4.55
C VAL A 19 1.75 5.72 5.82
N VAL A 20 2.00 5.03 6.92
CA VAL A 20 2.37 5.62 8.22
C VAL A 20 3.60 4.93 8.79
N ARG A 21 4.26 5.55 9.77
CA ARG A 21 5.41 4.94 10.45
C ARG A 21 4.93 3.91 11.48
N HIS A 22 5.59 2.76 11.51
CA HIS A 22 5.28 1.70 12.47
C HIS A 22 5.42 2.15 13.92
N ARG A 23 6.44 2.97 14.22
CA ARG A 23 6.65 3.54 15.56
C ARG A 23 5.48 4.44 16.01
N ASP A 24 4.87 5.18 15.08
CA ASP A 24 3.74 6.05 15.40
C ASP A 24 2.50 5.20 15.72
N LEU A 25 2.27 4.12 14.98
CA LEU A 25 1.22 3.14 15.30
C LEU A 25 1.42 2.51 16.68
N LEU A 26 2.64 2.09 17.02
CA LEU A 26 2.93 1.51 18.34
C LEU A 26 2.69 2.49 19.49
N ARG A 27 3.01 3.79 19.29
CA ARG A 27 2.71 4.84 20.28
C ARG A 27 1.21 4.98 20.54
N LEU A 28 0.40 4.90 19.48
CA LEU A 28 -1.05 4.93 19.60
C LEU A 28 -1.59 3.67 20.31
N SER A 29 -1.00 2.50 20.05
CA SER A 29 -1.37 1.25 20.72
C SER A 29 -0.91 1.16 22.18
N GLY A 30 0.12 1.91 22.57
CA GLY A 30 0.72 1.85 23.91
C GLY A 30 0.20 2.88 24.91
N THR A 31 -0.58 3.88 24.48
CA THR A 31 -1.11 4.94 25.37
C THR A 31 -2.34 4.43 26.14
N PRO A 32 -2.25 4.19 27.47
CA PRO A 32 -3.39 3.76 28.28
C PRO A 32 -4.44 4.87 28.28
N GLY A 33 -5.68 4.56 27.88
CA GLY A 33 -6.78 5.52 27.73
C GLY A 33 -7.18 5.84 26.29
N LEU A 34 -6.31 5.61 25.30
CA LEU A 34 -6.68 5.63 23.86
C LEU A 34 -7.06 4.24 23.31
N VAL A 35 -6.75 3.19 24.06
CA VAL A 35 -6.96 1.77 23.69
C VAL A 35 -8.32 1.22 24.17
N SER A 36 -9.09 1.99 24.95
CA SER A 36 -10.40 1.53 25.49
C SER A 36 -11.54 1.52 24.46
N SER A 37 -11.24 1.61 23.18
CA SER A 37 -12.18 1.29 22.12
C SER A 37 -11.50 0.34 21.13
N ARG A 38 -11.88 -0.93 21.14
CA ARG A 38 -11.97 -1.71 19.90
C ARG A 38 -12.69 -0.82 18.89
N THR A 39 -11.94 -0.19 18.00
CA THR A 39 -12.43 0.63 16.88
C THR A 39 -13.48 1.66 17.29
N PRO A 40 -13.22 2.97 17.27
CA PRO A 40 -14.33 3.90 17.09
C PRO A 40 -15.04 3.50 15.79
N ARG A 41 -16.17 2.77 15.89
CA ARG A 41 -17.19 2.65 14.83
C ARG A 41 -17.97 3.96 14.72
N GLY A 42 -17.27 5.06 14.90
CA GLY A 42 -17.76 6.43 14.84
C GLY A 42 -16.64 7.27 14.25
N PRO A 43 -16.98 8.27 13.42
CA PRO A 43 -16.00 9.14 12.80
C PRO A 43 -15.15 9.76 13.91
N ALA A 44 -13.87 9.38 13.99
CA ALA A 44 -12.90 10.08 14.81
C ALA A 44 -13.06 11.56 14.48
N ALA A 45 -13.39 12.39 15.47
CA ALA A 45 -13.73 13.81 15.33
C ALA A 45 -13.05 14.46 14.10
N GLY A 46 -13.74 14.43 12.96
CA GLY A 46 -13.46 15.14 11.71
C GLY A 46 -12.18 14.88 10.90
N GLY A 47 -11.42 13.78 11.00
CA GLY A 47 -10.10 13.70 10.32
C GLY A 47 -9.67 12.39 9.67
N VAL A 48 -9.27 12.46 8.39
CA VAL A 48 -8.60 11.38 7.61
C VAL A 48 -7.33 10.93 8.34
N HIS A 49 -7.25 9.63 8.67
CA HIS A 49 -6.06 9.04 9.30
C HIS A 49 -4.86 9.12 8.35
N GLY A 50 -3.69 9.45 8.90
CA GLY A 50 -2.43 9.42 8.14
C GLY A 50 -2.32 10.53 7.09
N ALA A 51 -3.13 11.59 7.18
CA ALA A 51 -2.95 12.81 6.39
C ALA A 51 -1.61 13.48 6.70
N ALA A 52 -1.15 14.38 5.81
CA ALA A 52 0.16 15.03 5.94
C ALA A 52 0.31 15.84 7.25
N ARG A 53 -0.80 16.40 7.75
CA ARG A 53 -0.87 17.18 9.00
C ARG A 53 -1.56 16.44 10.14
N ASP A 54 -1.71 15.12 10.05
CA ASP A 54 -2.32 14.34 11.12
C ASP A 54 -1.37 14.26 12.33
N PRO A 55 -1.70 14.91 13.48
CA PRO A 55 -0.81 14.93 14.65
C PRO A 55 -0.61 13.54 15.26
N ARG A 56 -1.49 12.56 14.93
CA ARG A 56 -1.32 11.16 15.34
C ARG A 56 -0.12 10.48 14.66
N TYR A 57 0.31 10.98 13.50
CA TYR A 57 1.41 10.43 12.69
C TYR A 57 2.44 11.50 12.30
N PRO A 58 3.18 12.05 13.29
CA PRO A 58 4.02 13.23 13.09
C PRO A 58 5.31 12.95 12.31
N SER A 59 5.68 11.67 12.08
CA SER A 59 6.96 11.35 11.46
C SER A 59 6.98 11.63 9.94
N PRO A 60 8.04 12.28 9.41
CA PRO A 60 8.23 12.42 7.98
C PRO A 60 8.47 11.05 7.33
N ARG A 61 7.86 10.85 6.15
CA ARG A 61 7.76 9.53 5.52
C ARG A 61 8.09 9.49 4.03
N GLU A 62 8.23 10.61 3.34
CA GLU A 62 8.41 10.63 1.88
C GLU A 62 9.69 9.93 1.43
N LEU A 63 10.84 10.25 2.02
CA LEU A 63 12.09 9.54 1.70
C LEU A 63 11.99 8.03 1.97
N ARG A 64 11.37 7.64 3.09
CA ARG A 64 11.16 6.22 3.42
C ARG A 64 10.25 5.52 2.41
N LYS A 65 9.22 6.20 1.90
CA LYS A 65 8.34 5.66 0.85
C LYS A 65 9.14 5.41 -0.42
N VAL A 66 9.94 6.36 -0.87
CA VAL A 66 10.78 6.22 -2.07
C VAL A 66 11.77 5.06 -1.91
N LEU A 67 12.50 5.02 -0.79
CA LEU A 67 13.42 3.92 -0.50
C LEU A 67 12.71 2.56 -0.41
N SER A 68 11.53 2.51 0.22
CA SER A 68 10.74 1.28 0.30
C SER A 68 10.30 0.78 -1.08
N PHE A 69 9.92 1.70 -1.97
CA PHE A 69 9.55 1.38 -3.33
C PHE A 69 10.76 0.87 -4.13
N ALA A 70 11.92 1.52 -4.00
CA ALA A 70 13.14 1.08 -4.67
C ALA A 70 13.56 -0.34 -4.23
N LEU A 71 13.49 -0.63 -2.92
CA LEU A 71 13.77 -1.97 -2.39
C LEU A 71 12.81 -3.03 -2.94
N ASP A 72 11.51 -2.73 -2.93
CA ASP A 72 10.49 -3.64 -3.49
C ASP A 72 10.72 -3.87 -4.99
N LEU A 73 11.06 -2.82 -5.74
CA LEU A 73 11.34 -2.90 -7.17
C LEU A 73 12.56 -3.77 -7.47
N VAL A 74 13.67 -3.60 -6.74
CA VAL A 74 14.87 -4.43 -6.89
C VAL A 74 14.55 -5.90 -6.62
N LEU A 75 13.77 -6.20 -5.57
CA LEU A 75 13.34 -7.57 -5.27
C LEU A 75 12.53 -8.18 -6.43
N HIS A 76 11.57 -7.44 -6.99
CA HIS A 76 10.75 -7.92 -8.09
C HIS A 76 11.56 -8.13 -9.36
N LEU A 77 12.48 -7.21 -9.68
CA LEU A 77 13.41 -7.34 -10.80
C LEU A 77 14.30 -8.57 -10.65
N ALA A 78 14.85 -8.80 -9.45
CA ALA A 78 15.68 -9.97 -9.17
C ALA A 78 14.93 -11.28 -9.43
N ILE A 79 13.64 -11.36 -9.04
CA ILE A 79 12.80 -12.53 -9.33
C ILE A 79 12.59 -12.70 -10.83
N GLY A 80 12.21 -11.63 -11.55
CA GLY A 80 11.98 -11.70 -12.99
C GLY A 80 13.24 -12.09 -13.77
N VAL A 81 14.38 -11.48 -13.46
CA VAL A 81 15.69 -11.83 -14.05
C VAL A 81 16.09 -13.26 -13.71
N GLY A 82 15.88 -13.70 -12.47
CA GLY A 82 16.15 -15.07 -12.06
C GLY A 82 15.34 -16.10 -12.86
N VAL A 83 14.05 -15.85 -13.07
CA VAL A 83 13.18 -16.72 -13.89
C VAL A 83 13.66 -16.75 -15.35
N ALA A 84 13.95 -15.59 -15.95
CA ALA A 84 14.44 -15.53 -17.31
C ALA A 84 15.77 -16.27 -17.47
N ALA A 85 16.73 -16.02 -16.57
CA ALA A 85 18.04 -16.66 -16.59
C ALA A 85 17.93 -18.18 -16.42
N ALA A 86 17.06 -18.67 -15.54
CA ALA A 86 16.85 -20.10 -15.35
C ALA A 86 16.35 -20.78 -16.63
N LEU A 87 15.39 -20.18 -17.33
CA LEU A 87 14.85 -20.75 -18.57
C LEU A 87 15.84 -20.69 -19.73
N LEU A 88 16.60 -19.60 -19.85
CA LEU A 88 17.69 -19.50 -20.84
C LEU A 88 18.75 -20.57 -20.60
N ARG A 89 19.12 -20.82 -19.33
CA ARG A 89 20.06 -21.89 -18.96
C ARG A 89 19.50 -23.29 -19.25
N ALA A 90 18.18 -23.44 -19.24
CA ALA A 90 17.48 -24.67 -19.64
C ALA A 90 17.32 -24.80 -21.17
N GLY A 91 17.92 -23.92 -21.97
CA GLY A 91 17.89 -23.98 -23.43
C GLY A 91 16.59 -23.43 -24.05
N GLN A 92 15.75 -22.74 -23.28
CA GLN A 92 14.55 -22.13 -23.82
C GLN A 92 14.89 -20.93 -24.73
N PRO A 93 14.07 -20.66 -25.78
CA PRO A 93 14.25 -19.50 -26.62
C PRO A 93 14.25 -18.18 -25.83
N VAL A 94 15.01 -17.20 -26.29
CA VAL A 94 15.13 -15.89 -25.62
C VAL A 94 13.77 -15.22 -25.40
N VAL A 95 12.86 -15.31 -26.38
CA VAL A 95 11.50 -14.77 -26.26
C VAL A 95 10.70 -15.43 -25.14
N VAL A 96 10.86 -16.75 -24.94
CA VAL A 96 10.20 -17.49 -23.86
C VAL A 96 10.78 -17.07 -22.51
N GLY A 97 12.11 -17.01 -22.40
CA GLY A 97 12.78 -16.54 -21.18
C GLY A 97 12.39 -15.12 -20.80
N ALA A 98 12.37 -14.20 -21.77
CA ALA A 98 11.98 -12.80 -21.54
C ALA A 98 10.50 -12.68 -21.12
N ALA A 99 9.58 -13.35 -21.83
CA ALA A 99 8.15 -13.34 -21.50
C ALA A 99 7.88 -13.92 -20.11
N ALA A 100 8.52 -15.05 -19.78
CA ALA A 100 8.39 -15.68 -18.46
C ALA A 100 9.04 -14.84 -17.34
N GLY A 101 10.16 -14.17 -17.61
CA GLY A 101 10.78 -13.24 -16.67
C GLY A 101 9.88 -12.04 -16.35
N LEU A 102 9.25 -11.46 -17.38
CA LEU A 102 8.26 -10.39 -17.21
C LEU A 102 7.05 -10.89 -16.42
N ALA A 103 6.52 -12.08 -16.75
CA ALA A 103 5.43 -12.68 -16.00
C ALA A 103 5.82 -12.92 -14.53
N GLY A 104 7.03 -13.42 -14.26
CA GLY A 104 7.57 -13.62 -12.92
C GLY A 104 7.67 -12.32 -12.12
N PHE A 105 8.16 -11.24 -12.75
CA PHE A 105 8.17 -9.89 -12.16
C PHE A 105 6.77 -9.42 -11.75
N VAL A 106 5.80 -9.52 -12.67
CA VAL A 106 4.42 -9.05 -12.44
C VAL A 106 3.74 -9.86 -11.35
N VAL A 107 3.85 -11.20 -11.40
CA VAL A 107 3.26 -12.10 -10.40
C VAL A 107 3.88 -11.85 -9.02
N ALA A 108 5.22 -11.75 -8.94
CA ALA A 108 5.90 -11.44 -7.68
C ALA A 108 5.45 -10.08 -7.10
N SER A 109 5.28 -9.07 -7.95
CA SER A 109 4.76 -7.76 -7.57
C SER A 109 3.34 -7.84 -7.00
N ALA A 110 2.45 -8.54 -7.68
CA ALA A 110 1.06 -8.74 -7.25
C ALA A 110 0.99 -9.49 -5.91
N VAL A 111 1.65 -10.63 -5.78
CA VAL A 111 1.66 -11.43 -4.55
C VAL A 111 2.24 -10.63 -3.39
N HIS A 112 3.36 -9.92 -3.61
CA HIS A 112 4.01 -9.13 -2.57
C HIS A 112 3.11 -7.96 -2.12
N ARG A 113 2.47 -7.25 -3.04
CA ARG A 113 1.63 -6.07 -2.71
C ARG A 113 0.23 -6.41 -2.22
N ILE A 114 -0.30 -7.57 -2.59
CA ILE A 114 -1.66 -7.98 -2.21
C ILE A 114 -1.59 -8.92 -1.01
N VAL A 115 -0.89 -10.05 -1.12
CA VAL A 115 -0.89 -11.09 -0.08
C VAL A 115 -0.01 -10.70 1.09
N VAL A 116 1.29 -10.46 0.83
CA VAL A 116 2.25 -10.15 1.92
C VAL A 116 1.87 -8.84 2.62
N GLN A 117 1.48 -7.82 1.86
CA GLN A 117 1.02 -6.56 2.43
C GLN A 117 -0.30 -6.71 3.21
N ARG A 118 -1.22 -7.60 2.80
CA ARG A 118 -2.45 -7.87 3.55
C ARG A 118 -2.19 -8.52 4.90
N LEU A 119 -1.23 -9.45 4.96
CA LEU A 119 -0.89 -10.21 6.15
C LEU A 119 -0.08 -9.38 7.14
N THR A 120 0.88 -8.60 6.65
CA THR A 120 1.83 -7.88 7.52
C THR A 120 1.54 -6.38 7.62
N SER A 121 0.57 -5.85 6.86
CA SER A 121 0.37 -4.40 6.67
C SER A 121 1.62 -3.68 6.12
N ALA A 122 2.55 -4.40 5.49
CA ALA A 122 3.74 -3.84 4.85
C ALA A 122 4.23 -4.73 3.70
N THR A 123 4.91 -4.13 2.72
CA THR A 123 5.85 -4.88 1.87
C THR A 123 7.20 -4.98 2.57
N LEU A 124 8.11 -5.81 2.05
CA LEU A 124 9.47 -5.96 2.59
C LEU A 124 10.17 -4.62 2.71
N GLY A 125 10.20 -3.80 1.65
CA GLY A 125 10.81 -2.47 1.68
C GLY A 125 10.17 -1.56 2.72
N LYS A 126 8.84 -1.64 2.90
CA LYS A 126 8.14 -0.89 3.95
C LYS A 126 8.51 -1.39 5.33
N ALA A 127 8.60 -2.70 5.53
CA ALA A 127 9.02 -3.28 6.80
C ALA A 127 10.45 -2.83 7.18
N VAL A 128 11.39 -2.93 6.23
CA VAL A 128 12.79 -2.49 6.41
C VAL A 128 12.86 -0.99 6.73
N THR A 129 12.05 -0.15 6.08
CA THR A 129 12.04 1.31 6.32
C THR A 129 11.18 1.74 7.51
N GLY A 130 10.56 0.79 8.22
CA GLY A 130 9.72 1.04 9.39
C GLY A 130 8.36 1.68 9.06
N LEU A 131 7.81 1.37 7.89
CA LEU A 131 6.52 1.83 7.38
C LEU A 131 5.46 0.73 7.43
N ARG A 132 4.20 1.14 7.56
CA ARG A 132 3.01 0.29 7.48
C ARG A 132 1.95 0.99 6.63
N ILE A 133 1.05 0.22 6.04
CA ILE A 133 -0.14 0.73 5.36
C ILE A 133 -1.35 0.53 6.26
N ILE A 134 -2.16 1.57 6.36
CA ILE A 134 -3.44 1.59 7.04
C ILE A 134 -4.50 2.16 6.11
N ARG A 135 -5.76 1.92 6.45
CA ARG A 135 -6.88 2.62 5.85
C ARG A 135 -7.02 4.01 6.46
N ASP A 136 -7.32 4.98 5.63
CA ASP A 136 -7.44 6.38 6.03
C ASP A 136 -8.75 6.69 6.78
N ASP A 137 -9.78 5.85 6.62
CA ASP A 137 -11.09 6.01 7.24
C ASP A 137 -11.16 5.46 8.67
N THR A 138 -10.42 4.39 8.95
CA THR A 138 -10.49 3.61 10.19
C THR A 138 -9.17 3.53 10.94
N GLY A 139 -8.06 3.87 10.28
CA GLY A 139 -6.72 3.60 10.79
C GLY A 139 -6.36 2.12 10.88
N GLY A 140 -7.26 1.23 10.44
CA GLY A 140 -7.11 -0.21 10.50
C GLY A 140 -6.30 -0.80 9.33
N PRO A 141 -6.11 -2.13 9.28
CA PRO A 141 -5.37 -2.78 8.21
C PRO A 141 -6.06 -2.64 6.85
N ALA A 142 -5.27 -2.69 5.78
CA ALA A 142 -5.77 -2.67 4.41
C ALA A 142 -6.70 -3.85 4.12
N THR A 143 -7.74 -3.61 3.32
CA THR A 143 -8.57 -4.68 2.76
C THR A 143 -7.96 -5.20 1.46
N THR A 144 -8.24 -6.46 1.13
CA THR A 144 -7.76 -7.07 -0.11
C THR A 144 -8.24 -6.29 -1.35
N GLY A 145 -9.50 -5.83 -1.36
CA GLY A 145 -10.05 -5.05 -2.46
C GLY A 145 -9.31 -3.72 -2.70
N LEU A 146 -8.97 -3.00 -1.63
CA LEU A 146 -8.20 -1.76 -1.74
C LEU A 146 -6.77 -2.01 -2.25
N LEU A 147 -6.14 -3.10 -1.81
CA LEU A 147 -4.80 -3.49 -2.28
C LEU A 147 -4.80 -3.86 -3.77
N ILE A 148 -5.81 -4.61 -4.22
CA ILE A 148 -5.99 -4.95 -5.64
C ILE A 148 -6.19 -3.68 -6.46
N MET A 149 -7.10 -2.80 -6.05
CA MET A 149 -7.33 -1.52 -6.74
C MET A 149 -6.06 -0.69 -6.84
N GLN A 150 -5.35 -0.51 -5.72
CA GLN A 150 -4.09 0.26 -5.70
C GLN A 150 -3.01 -0.37 -6.60
N TRP A 151 -2.94 -1.70 -6.65
CA TRP A 151 -2.01 -2.40 -7.54
C TRP A 151 -2.36 -2.18 -9.01
N VAL A 152 -3.63 -2.37 -9.39
CA VAL A 152 -4.12 -2.16 -10.77
C VAL A 152 -3.88 -0.72 -11.22
N PHE A 153 -4.26 0.27 -10.40
CA PHE A 153 -3.99 1.68 -10.72
C PHE A 153 -2.50 1.96 -10.90
N GLY A 154 -1.65 1.39 -10.04
CA GLY A 154 -0.20 1.52 -10.18
C GLY A 154 0.32 0.95 -11.51
N VAL A 155 -0.17 -0.23 -11.91
CA VAL A 155 0.19 -0.83 -13.21
C VAL A 155 -0.28 0.04 -14.37
N ILE A 156 -1.53 0.51 -14.36
CA ILE A 156 -2.08 1.37 -15.42
C ILE A 156 -1.25 2.66 -15.55
N LEU A 157 -0.90 3.31 -14.44
CA LEU A 157 -0.10 4.54 -14.47
C LEU A 157 1.31 4.31 -15.03
N ILE A 158 1.96 3.20 -14.67
CA ILE A 158 3.28 2.85 -15.23
C ILE A 158 3.14 2.62 -16.74
N VAL A 159 2.16 1.83 -17.17
CA VAL A 159 1.92 1.54 -18.59
C VAL A 159 1.62 2.82 -19.36
N ALA A 160 0.70 3.66 -18.88
CA ALA A 160 0.36 4.93 -19.52
C ALA A 160 1.57 5.87 -19.63
N GLY A 161 2.41 5.92 -18.61
CA GLY A 161 3.64 6.71 -18.60
C GLY A 161 4.72 6.22 -19.57
N LEU A 162 4.66 4.98 -20.06
CA LEU A 162 5.56 4.49 -21.11
C LEU A 162 5.16 4.96 -22.52
N PHE A 163 3.94 5.47 -22.69
CA PHE A 163 3.39 5.92 -23.98
C PHE A 163 3.17 7.44 -24.05
N SER A 164 3.56 8.19 -23.02
CA SER A 164 3.46 9.65 -22.94
C SER A 164 4.80 10.30 -23.27
#